data_AF-A0A846S0J2-F1
#
_entry.id   AF-A0A846S0J2-F1
#
_cell.length_a   1.000
_cell.length_b   1.000
_cell.length_c   1.000
_cell.angle_alpha   90.00
_cell.angle_beta   90.00
_cell.angle_gamma   90.00
#
_symmetry.space_group_name_H-M   'P 1'
#
loop_
_entity.id
_entity.type
_entity.pdbx_description
1 polymer ?
#
loop_
_entity_poly.entity_id
_entity_poly.type
_entity_poly.pdbx_seq_one_letter_code
_entity_poly.pdbx_strand_id
1 'polypeptide(L)'
;MGIATQSRPERGRYKVWLTFPVALLILAGFFWYGASLYDSLPERIPTHWGPSGQPDAWAEKSFGSVFSSVIVGAGVTILMAFISALVSRMVPPREQPTLWEQYRRESMIRGTVAGLGLTSVGIALLTGALSASGWNDPEYLAAWPAGLFVMFVLVAIFASYAVAARWARTTAARDGVEPTEEEAAEDKLWIAGVLYNNVDDPHVWVPKREGTGYGLTVNVGTRKGRAAVVVFLALVSVPLLLIAVLPLVM
;
A
#
# COMPACT_ATOMS: atom_id res chain seq x y z
N MET A 1 22.89 32.86 21.84
CA MET A 1 22.46 32.50 20.48
C MET A 1 22.47 30.98 20.40
N GLY A 2 21.34 30.35 20.70
CA GLY A 2 21.26 28.88 20.76
C GLY A 2 21.39 28.30 19.36
N ILE A 3 22.32 27.39 19.15
CA ILE A 3 22.39 26.58 17.94
C ILE A 3 21.10 25.74 17.95
N ALA A 4 20.06 26.21 17.24
CA ALA A 4 18.92 25.38 16.92
C ALA A 4 19.51 24.18 16.17
N THR A 5 19.56 23.03 16.84
CA THR A 5 19.91 21.77 16.21
C THR A 5 18.90 21.56 15.09
N GLN A 6 19.30 21.89 13.85
CA GLN A 6 18.46 21.70 12.68
C GLN A 6 17.96 20.26 12.72
N SER A 7 16.67 20.12 12.97
CA SER A 7 16.04 18.83 13.17
C SER A 7 16.13 18.10 11.83
N ARG A 8 16.86 16.98 11.78
CA ARG A 8 16.99 16.22 10.54
C ARG A 8 15.61 15.67 10.17
N PRO A 9 15.09 15.89 8.95
CA PRO A 9 13.75 15.43 8.56
C PRO A 9 13.52 13.92 8.76
N GLU A 10 14.58 13.12 8.68
CA GLU A 10 14.57 11.67 8.91
C GLU A 10 14.22 11.23 10.34
N ARG A 11 14.22 12.13 11.33
CA ARG A 11 13.98 11.78 12.74
C ARG A 11 12.59 11.16 12.93
N GLY A 12 12.55 9.98 13.56
CA GLY A 12 11.29 9.28 13.85
C GLY A 12 10.71 8.49 12.67
N ARG A 13 11.44 8.32 11.56
CA ARG A 13 11.01 7.48 10.42
C ARG A 13 10.73 6.03 10.83
N TYR A 14 11.39 5.51 11.88
CA TYR A 14 11.16 4.14 12.37
C TYR A 14 9.69 3.83 12.71
N LYS A 15 8.85 4.83 13.01
CA LYS A 15 7.45 4.61 13.35
C LYS A 15 6.64 4.01 12.18
N VAL A 16 6.91 4.45 10.95
CA VAL A 16 6.23 3.88 9.76
C VAL A 16 6.69 2.46 9.44
N TRP A 17 7.83 2.02 10.00
CA TRP A 17 8.33 0.66 9.85
C TRP A 17 7.61 -0.35 10.74
N LEU A 18 6.90 0.10 11.79
CA LEU A 18 6.20 -0.79 12.73
C LEU A 18 5.07 -1.59 12.06
N THR A 19 4.60 -1.18 10.90
CA THR A 19 3.58 -1.91 10.14
C THR A 19 4.07 -3.28 9.65
N PHE A 20 5.36 -3.44 9.33
CA PHE A 20 5.92 -4.70 8.87
C PHE A 20 5.95 -5.78 9.97
N PRO A 21 6.50 -5.54 11.16
CA PRO A 21 6.41 -6.51 12.25
C PRO A 21 4.96 -6.76 12.66
N VAL A 22 4.06 -5.76 12.60
CA VAL A 22 2.62 -5.98 12.83
C VAL A 22 2.05 -6.98 11.82
N ALA A 23 2.34 -6.83 10.52
CA ALA A 23 1.89 -7.78 9.50
C ALA A 23 2.44 -9.20 9.75
N LEU A 24 3.72 -9.32 10.14
CA LEU A 24 4.32 -10.61 10.48
C LEU A 24 3.70 -11.23 11.74
N LEU A 25 3.35 -10.42 12.75
CA LEU A 25 2.66 -10.89 13.95
C LEU A 25 1.24 -11.39 13.64
N ILE A 26 0.51 -10.71 12.74
CA ILE A 26 -0.80 -11.17 12.26
C ILE A 26 -0.66 -12.54 11.58
N LEU A 27 0.29 -12.68 10.66
CA LEU A 27 0.56 -13.95 9.99
C LEU A 27 0.99 -15.06 10.96
N ALA A 28 1.81 -14.74 11.95
CA ALA A 28 2.18 -15.68 13.01
C ALA A 28 0.96 -16.14 13.82
N GLY A 29 0.01 -15.23 14.09
CA GLY A 29 -1.27 -15.56 14.72
C GLY A 29 -2.10 -16.55 13.90
N PHE A 30 -2.26 -16.29 12.59
CA PHE A 30 -2.96 -17.22 11.69
C PHE A 30 -2.23 -18.55 11.52
N PHE A 31 -0.90 -18.53 11.45
CA PHE A 31 -0.09 -19.75 11.44
C PHE A 31 -0.36 -20.60 12.68
N TRP A 32 -0.31 -19.98 13.86
CA TRP A 32 -0.60 -20.66 15.13
C TRP A 32 -2.02 -21.24 15.16
N TYR A 33 -3.00 -20.47 14.70
CA TYR A 33 -4.38 -20.93 14.60
C TYR A 33 -4.50 -22.16 13.70
N GLY A 34 -3.94 -22.13 12.48
CA GLY A 34 -3.95 -23.29 11.59
C GLY A 34 -3.20 -24.49 12.16
N ALA A 35 -2.07 -24.26 12.84
CA ALA A 35 -1.32 -25.31 13.53
C ALA A 35 -2.16 -26.00 14.62
N SER A 36 -2.98 -25.24 15.36
CA SER A 36 -3.87 -25.80 16.38
C SER A 36 -5.02 -26.66 15.80
N LEU A 37 -5.36 -26.46 14.53
CA LEU A 37 -6.38 -27.24 13.82
C LEU A 37 -5.79 -28.39 12.99
N TYR A 38 -4.48 -28.40 12.77
CA TYR A 38 -3.83 -29.18 11.72
C TYR A 38 -4.18 -30.68 11.76
N ASP A 39 -4.17 -31.28 12.94
CA ASP A 39 -4.47 -32.71 13.11
C ASP A 39 -5.92 -33.07 12.79
N SER A 40 -6.85 -32.11 12.98
CA SER A 40 -8.28 -32.28 12.70
C SER A 40 -8.67 -31.98 11.25
N LEU A 41 -7.76 -31.41 10.46
CA LEU A 41 -8.02 -31.10 9.06
C LEU A 41 -8.15 -32.38 8.22
N PRO A 42 -9.03 -32.39 7.19
CA PRO A 42 -9.22 -33.54 6.32
C PRO A 42 -7.94 -33.90 5.54
N GLU A 43 -7.82 -35.16 5.11
CA GLU A 43 -6.67 -35.62 4.32
C GLU A 43 -6.55 -34.95 2.94
N ARG A 44 -7.63 -34.31 2.47
CA ARG A 44 -7.63 -33.49 1.25
C ARG A 44 -8.05 -32.07 1.60
N ILE A 45 -7.25 -31.10 1.16
CA ILE A 45 -7.46 -29.66 1.41
C ILE A 45 -7.71 -28.96 0.07
N PRO A 46 -8.71 -28.08 -0.03
CA PRO A 46 -8.89 -27.26 -1.21
C PRO A 46 -7.73 -26.27 -1.36
N THR A 47 -7.23 -26.13 -2.59
CA THR A 47 -6.11 -25.22 -2.91
C THR A 47 -6.50 -24.11 -3.87
N HIS A 48 -7.68 -24.22 -4.50
CA HIS A 48 -8.24 -23.21 -5.36
C HIS A 48 -9.77 -23.26 -5.30
N TRP A 49 -10.39 -22.09 -5.42
CA TRP A 49 -11.84 -21.91 -5.48
C TRP A 49 -12.19 -21.14 -6.74
N GLY A 50 -13.19 -21.64 -7.46
CA GLY A 50 -13.69 -21.01 -8.68
C GLY A 50 -14.52 -19.74 -8.40
N PRO A 51 -15.00 -19.05 -9.44
CA PRO A 51 -15.78 -17.81 -9.30
C PRO A 51 -17.07 -17.93 -8.49
N SER A 52 -17.64 -19.14 -8.37
CA SER A 52 -18.80 -19.43 -7.53
C SER A 52 -18.47 -19.53 -6.03
N GLY A 53 -17.18 -19.45 -5.66
CA GLY A 53 -16.69 -19.69 -4.31
C GLY A 53 -16.59 -21.17 -3.96
N GLN A 54 -16.86 -22.10 -4.88
CA GLN A 54 -16.71 -23.55 -4.64
C GLN A 54 -15.29 -24.03 -4.99
N PRO A 55 -14.75 -25.01 -4.26
CA PRO A 55 -13.42 -25.56 -4.54
C PRO A 55 -13.41 -26.36 -5.84
N ASP A 56 -12.47 -26.06 -6.73
CA ASP A 56 -12.27 -26.76 -8.02
C ASP A 56 -10.87 -27.41 -8.12
N ALA A 57 -9.98 -27.19 -7.15
CA ALA A 57 -8.71 -27.88 -7.02
C ALA A 57 -8.42 -28.28 -5.56
N TRP A 58 -7.75 -29.43 -5.40
CA TRP A 58 -7.52 -30.08 -4.13
C TRP A 58 -6.11 -30.69 -4.07
N ALA A 59 -5.51 -30.73 -2.88
CA ALA A 59 -4.22 -31.38 -2.63
C ALA A 59 -4.29 -32.30 -1.40
N GLU A 60 -3.34 -33.21 -1.29
CA GLU A 60 -3.13 -33.99 -0.06
C GLU A 60 -2.65 -33.09 1.09
N LYS A 61 -3.15 -33.37 2.30
CA LYS A 61 -2.78 -32.64 3.51
C LYS A 61 -1.29 -32.75 3.75
N SER A 62 -0.67 -31.58 3.79
CA SER A 62 0.75 -31.39 4.08
C SER A 62 0.96 -29.99 4.63
N PHE A 63 2.08 -29.78 5.32
CA PHE A 63 2.47 -28.46 5.81
C PHE A 63 2.43 -27.39 4.69
N GLY A 64 2.94 -27.74 3.50
CA GLY A 64 2.92 -26.84 2.34
C GLY A 64 1.51 -26.51 1.88
N SER A 65 0.65 -27.52 1.69
CA SER A 65 -0.74 -27.29 1.23
C SER A 65 -1.54 -26.41 2.20
N VAL A 66 -1.39 -26.61 3.51
CA VAL A 66 -2.16 -25.91 4.55
C VAL A 66 -1.66 -24.48 4.77
N PHE A 67 -0.34 -24.27 4.77
CA PHE A 67 0.26 -22.98 5.17
C PHE A 67 0.82 -22.15 4.00
N SER A 68 0.73 -22.62 2.76
CA SER A 68 1.28 -21.91 1.58
C SER A 68 0.87 -20.44 1.50
N SER A 69 -0.42 -20.12 1.65
CA SER A 69 -0.92 -18.74 1.58
C SER A 69 -0.35 -17.84 2.67
N VAL A 70 -0.22 -18.35 3.91
CA VAL A 70 0.37 -17.61 5.04
C VAL A 70 1.87 -17.40 4.81
N ILE A 71 2.58 -18.42 4.31
CA ILE A 71 4.01 -18.35 3.98
C ILE A 71 4.26 -17.35 2.84
N VAL A 72 3.45 -17.37 1.79
CA VAL A 72 3.51 -16.40 0.69
C VAL A 72 3.26 -14.98 1.22
N GLY A 73 2.26 -14.80 2.09
CA GLY A 73 2.00 -13.52 2.74
C GLY A 73 3.20 -13.00 3.54
N ALA A 74 3.91 -13.88 4.25
CA ALA A 74 5.13 -13.53 4.98
C ALA A 74 6.27 -13.16 4.04
N GLY A 75 6.50 -13.95 2.99
CA GLY A 75 7.50 -13.68 1.96
C GLY A 75 7.28 -12.33 1.26
N VAL A 76 6.04 -12.03 0.87
CA VAL A 76 5.67 -10.73 0.28
C VAL A 76 5.88 -9.60 1.28
N THR A 77 5.53 -9.78 2.56
CA THR A 77 5.76 -8.79 3.62
C THR A 77 7.25 -8.46 3.77
N ILE A 78 8.12 -9.48 3.78
CA ILE A 78 9.57 -9.33 3.85
C ILE A 78 10.10 -8.61 2.61
N LEU A 79 9.63 -8.98 1.42
CA LEU A 79 9.99 -8.31 0.17
C LEU A 79 9.60 -6.82 0.20
N MET A 80 8.41 -6.49 0.68
CA MET A 80 7.96 -5.09 0.80
C MET A 80 8.79 -4.30 1.81
N ALA A 81 9.20 -4.92 2.92
CA ALA A 81 10.12 -4.31 3.88
C ALA A 81 11.51 -4.08 3.25
N PHE A 82 12.00 -5.02 2.47
CA PHE A 82 13.26 -4.89 1.72
C PHE A 82 13.18 -3.75 0.70
N ILE A 83 12.13 -3.69 -0.12
CA ILE A 83 11.90 -2.58 -1.08
C ILE A 83 11.85 -1.24 -0.32
N SER A 84 11.15 -1.20 0.82
CA SER A 84 11.07 -0.01 1.69
C SER A 84 12.44 0.46 2.18
N ALA A 85 13.38 -0.46 2.41
CA ALA A 85 14.74 -0.13 2.84
C ALA A 85 15.54 0.57 1.72
N LEU A 86 15.16 0.33 0.46
CA LEU A 86 15.81 0.89 -0.72
C LEU A 86 15.18 2.23 -1.16
N VAL A 87 13.99 2.60 -0.67
CA VAL A 87 13.26 3.81 -1.12
C VAL A 87 14.10 5.07 -1.01
N SER A 88 14.81 5.27 0.10
CA SER A 88 15.65 6.47 0.28
C SER A 88 16.82 6.56 -0.71
N ARG A 89 17.27 5.42 -1.26
CA ARG A 89 18.32 5.35 -2.30
C ARG A 89 17.75 5.53 -3.71
N MET A 90 16.51 5.10 -3.93
CA MET A 90 15.81 5.24 -5.22
C MET A 90 15.28 6.66 -5.47
N VAL A 91 15.23 7.49 -4.42
CA VAL A 91 14.84 8.90 -4.47
C VAL A 91 16.05 9.74 -4.05
N PRO A 92 17.06 9.94 -4.93
CA PRO A 92 18.21 10.76 -4.58
C PRO A 92 17.77 12.20 -4.29
N PRO A 93 18.45 12.91 -3.36
CA PRO A 93 18.22 14.33 -3.18
C PRO A 93 18.58 15.11 -4.45
N ARG A 94 17.99 16.29 -4.63
CA ARG A 94 18.47 17.26 -5.63
C ARG A 94 19.89 17.71 -5.27
N GLU A 95 20.64 18.25 -6.24
CA GLU A 95 22.04 18.65 -6.01
C GLU A 95 22.19 19.68 -4.90
N GLN A 96 21.28 20.65 -4.82
CA GLN A 96 21.28 21.72 -3.82
C GLN A 96 19.86 21.92 -3.28
N PRO A 97 19.36 21.01 -2.44
CA PRO A 97 17.97 21.05 -2.03
C PRO A 97 17.75 22.11 -0.94
N THR A 98 16.67 22.89 -1.07
CA THR A 98 16.22 23.75 0.04
C THR A 98 15.82 22.91 1.25
N LEU A 99 15.69 23.53 2.42
CA LEU A 99 15.18 22.82 3.60
C LEU A 99 13.75 22.30 3.36
N TRP A 100 12.91 23.07 2.67
CA TRP A 100 11.55 22.66 2.31
C TRP A 100 11.54 21.39 1.44
N GLU A 101 12.39 21.36 0.42
CA GLU A 101 12.56 20.20 -0.46
C GLU A 101 13.01 18.95 0.31
N GLN A 102 13.82 19.10 1.36
CA GLN A 102 14.21 17.98 2.21
C GLN A 102 13.02 17.39 3.00
N TYR A 103 12.15 18.24 3.58
CA TYR A 103 10.92 17.76 4.22
C TYR A 103 9.95 17.13 3.22
N ARG A 104 9.84 17.70 2.03
CA ARG A 104 8.98 17.18 0.96
C ARG A 104 9.45 15.82 0.47
N ARG A 105 10.74 15.66 0.19
CA ARG A 105 11.35 14.37 -0.13
C ARG A 105 11.13 13.35 0.99
N GLU A 106 11.31 13.77 2.24
CA GLU A 106 11.08 12.89 3.39
C GLU A 106 9.61 12.47 3.52
N SER A 107 8.67 13.37 3.19
CA SER A 107 7.25 13.05 3.14
C SER A 107 6.95 11.95 2.12
N MET A 108 7.58 12.00 0.94
CA MET A 108 7.44 11.00 -0.10
C MET A 108 7.98 9.65 0.36
N ILE A 109 9.16 9.63 1.00
CA ILE A 109 9.76 8.41 1.56
C ILE A 109 8.83 7.80 2.62
N ARG A 110 8.36 8.61 3.59
CA ARG A 110 7.45 8.15 4.65
C ARG A 110 6.13 7.64 4.11
N GLY A 111 5.53 8.36 3.16
CA GLY A 111 4.28 7.97 2.51
C GLY A 111 4.42 6.65 1.76
N THR A 112 5.53 6.46 1.04
CA THR A 112 5.83 5.21 0.32
C THR A 112 6.02 4.05 1.29
N VAL A 113 6.85 4.21 2.33
CA VAL A 113 7.11 3.16 3.33
C VAL A 113 5.83 2.81 4.12
N ALA A 114 5.05 3.80 4.51
CA ALA A 114 3.77 3.58 5.19
C ALA A 114 2.75 2.89 4.26
N GLY A 115 2.68 3.27 2.98
CA GLY A 115 1.79 2.65 2.01
C GLY A 115 2.13 1.18 1.76
N LEU A 116 3.42 0.86 1.55
CA LEU A 116 3.90 -0.51 1.44
C LEU A 116 3.64 -1.30 2.73
N GLY A 117 3.91 -0.69 3.88
CA GLY A 117 3.70 -1.29 5.19
C GLY A 117 2.25 -1.62 5.51
N LEU A 118 1.33 -0.69 5.29
CA LEU A 118 -0.11 -0.91 5.46
C LEU A 118 -0.63 -1.93 4.44
N THR A 119 -0.14 -1.90 3.20
CA THR A 119 -0.47 -2.92 2.19
C THR A 119 -0.06 -4.31 2.68
N SER A 120 1.12 -4.46 3.28
CA SER A 120 1.54 -5.73 3.90
C SER A 120 0.61 -6.17 5.03
N VAL A 121 0.11 -5.25 5.87
CA VAL A 121 -0.92 -5.56 6.88
C VAL A 121 -2.21 -6.06 6.22
N GLY A 122 -2.65 -5.40 5.15
CA GLY A 122 -3.82 -5.85 4.37
C GLY A 122 -3.63 -7.24 3.77
N ILE A 123 -2.44 -7.52 3.20
CA ILE A 123 -2.09 -8.83 2.63
C ILE A 123 -2.10 -9.89 3.73
N ALA A 124 -1.50 -9.59 4.89
CA ALA A 124 -1.47 -10.49 6.04
C ALA A 124 -2.88 -10.84 6.54
N LEU A 125 -3.77 -9.84 6.62
CA LEU A 125 -5.17 -10.04 6.97
C LEU A 125 -5.91 -10.85 5.91
N LEU A 126 -5.72 -10.54 4.62
CA LEU A 126 -6.37 -11.23 3.52
C LEU A 126 -5.96 -12.71 3.47
N THR A 127 -4.66 -12.99 3.38
CA THR A 127 -4.19 -14.37 3.26
C THR A 127 -4.50 -15.18 4.51
N GLY A 128 -4.35 -14.56 5.69
CA GLY A 128 -4.74 -15.18 6.95
C GLY A 128 -6.23 -15.49 7.03
N ALA A 129 -7.10 -14.54 6.68
CA ALA A 129 -8.55 -14.73 6.72
C ALA A 129 -9.03 -15.77 5.69
N LEU A 130 -8.47 -15.78 4.48
CA LEU A 130 -8.80 -16.80 3.47
C LEU A 130 -8.34 -18.19 3.92
N SER A 131 -7.14 -18.31 4.49
CA SER A 131 -6.67 -19.58 5.08
C SER A 131 -7.56 -20.03 6.22
N ALA A 132 -7.90 -19.15 7.16
CA ALA A 132 -8.81 -19.46 8.26
C ALA A 132 -10.19 -19.89 7.75
N SER A 133 -10.73 -19.22 6.73
CA SER A 133 -12.00 -19.61 6.10
C SER A 133 -11.91 -21.03 5.53
N GLY A 134 -10.88 -21.33 4.74
CA GLY A 134 -10.72 -22.65 4.12
C GLY A 134 -10.44 -23.78 5.12
N TRP A 135 -9.86 -23.49 6.29
CA TRP A 135 -9.68 -24.47 7.37
C TRP A 135 -10.98 -24.80 8.11
N ASN A 136 -11.91 -23.85 8.22
CA ASN A 136 -13.17 -24.04 8.95
C ASN A 136 -14.31 -24.52 8.06
N ASP A 137 -14.40 -23.99 6.83
CA ASP A 137 -15.43 -24.31 5.85
C ASP A 137 -14.78 -24.43 4.46
N PRO A 138 -14.29 -25.63 4.10
CA PRO A 138 -13.61 -25.84 2.83
C PRO A 138 -14.56 -25.83 1.63
N GLU A 139 -15.87 -25.98 1.83
CA GLU A 139 -16.87 -26.10 0.76
C GLU A 139 -17.17 -24.76 0.08
N TYR A 140 -16.92 -23.66 0.76
CA TYR A 140 -17.19 -22.32 0.25
C TYR A 140 -16.17 -21.27 0.70
N LEU A 141 -15.69 -20.46 -0.24
CA LEU A 141 -14.83 -19.31 0.01
C LEU A 141 -15.49 -18.03 -0.50
N ALA A 142 -15.83 -17.14 0.43
CA ALA A 142 -16.43 -15.86 0.10
C ALA A 142 -15.42 -14.90 -0.53
N ALA A 143 -15.82 -14.19 -1.59
CA ALA A 143 -14.93 -13.27 -2.31
C ALA A 143 -14.91 -11.83 -1.77
N TRP A 144 -15.86 -11.46 -0.91
CA TRP A 144 -15.92 -10.10 -0.33
C TRP A 144 -14.64 -9.65 0.39
N PRO A 145 -13.85 -10.51 1.07
CA PRO A 145 -12.59 -10.08 1.70
C PRO A 145 -11.58 -9.55 0.68
N ALA A 146 -11.53 -10.12 -0.52
CA ALA A 146 -10.67 -9.63 -1.60
C ALA A 146 -11.10 -8.25 -2.09
N GLY A 147 -12.41 -8.01 -2.22
CA GLY A 147 -12.96 -6.70 -2.55
C GLY A 147 -12.63 -5.64 -1.49
N LEU A 148 -12.82 -5.96 -0.21
CA LEU A 148 -12.42 -5.08 0.88
C LEU A 148 -10.92 -4.82 0.93
N PHE A 149 -10.10 -5.82 0.65
CA PHE A 149 -8.65 -5.67 0.58
C PHE A 149 -8.25 -4.63 -0.47
N VAL A 150 -8.85 -4.64 -1.66
CA VAL A 150 -8.52 -3.65 -2.69
C VAL A 150 -8.95 -2.25 -2.29
N MET A 151 -10.15 -2.09 -1.72
CA MET A 151 -10.58 -0.80 -1.18
C MET A 151 -9.65 -0.31 -0.07
N PHE A 152 -9.23 -1.22 0.82
CA PHE A 152 -8.26 -0.93 1.86
C PHE A 152 -6.91 -0.48 1.27
N VAL A 153 -6.38 -1.16 0.26
CA VAL A 153 -5.09 -0.79 -0.39
C VAL A 153 -5.18 0.61 -1.01
N LEU A 154 -6.25 0.91 -1.75
CA LEU A 154 -6.44 2.24 -2.33
C LEU A 154 -6.45 3.32 -1.24
N VAL A 155 -7.26 3.13 -0.19
CA VAL A 155 -7.33 4.07 0.93
C VAL A 155 -5.99 4.17 1.66
N ALA A 156 -5.31 3.06 1.90
CA ALA A 156 -4.02 3.00 2.60
C ALA A 156 -2.95 3.77 1.83
N ILE A 157 -2.90 3.67 0.50
CA ILE A 157 -1.95 4.42 -0.33
C ILE A 157 -2.22 5.93 -0.19
N PHE A 158 -3.45 6.39 -0.47
CA PHE A 158 -3.77 7.82 -0.41
C PHE A 158 -3.61 8.41 1.00
N ALA A 159 -4.08 7.70 2.02
CA ALA A 159 -3.94 8.12 3.42
C ALA A 159 -2.46 8.22 3.83
N SER A 160 -1.62 7.27 3.40
CA SER A 160 -0.19 7.28 3.74
C SER A 160 0.51 8.54 3.22
N TYR A 161 0.28 8.91 1.97
CA TYR A 161 0.85 10.12 1.38
C TYR A 161 0.24 11.39 1.99
N ALA A 162 -1.07 11.44 2.22
CA ALA A 162 -1.73 12.60 2.84
C ALA A 162 -1.24 12.85 4.27
N VAL A 163 -1.10 11.79 5.08
CA VAL A 163 -0.56 11.87 6.45
C VAL A 163 0.91 12.28 6.43
N ALA A 164 1.72 11.72 5.53
CA ALA A 164 3.13 12.09 5.42
C ALA A 164 3.33 13.54 4.96
N ALA A 165 2.52 14.02 4.00
CA ALA A 165 2.52 15.41 3.57
C ALA A 165 2.10 16.35 4.72
N ARG A 166 1.06 15.99 5.49
CA ARG A 166 0.68 16.74 6.69
C ARG A 166 1.80 16.77 7.72
N TRP A 167 2.44 15.62 7.98
CA TRP A 167 3.58 15.52 8.88
C TRP A 167 4.71 16.47 8.44
N ALA A 168 5.06 16.49 7.15
CA ALA A 168 6.12 17.35 6.63
C ALA A 168 5.79 18.84 6.82
N ARG A 169 4.60 19.29 6.43
CA ARG A 169 4.16 20.67 6.63
C ARG A 169 4.21 21.10 8.10
N THR A 170 3.68 20.26 8.98
CA THR A 170 3.65 20.58 10.43
C THR A 170 5.02 20.54 11.09
N THR A 171 5.94 19.69 10.61
CA THR A 171 7.29 19.58 11.18
C THR A 171 8.18 20.70 10.65
N ALA A 172 8.13 21.01 9.35
CA ALA A 172 8.83 22.15 8.76
C ALA A 172 8.44 23.47 9.44
N ALA A 173 7.14 23.73 9.63
CA ALA A 173 6.66 24.93 10.31
C ALA A 173 7.15 25.02 11.77
N ARG A 174 7.21 23.90 12.50
CA ARG A 174 7.77 23.85 13.87
C ARG A 174 9.26 24.15 13.90
N ASP A 175 9.97 23.74 12.85
CA ASP A 175 11.41 23.95 12.70
C ASP A 175 11.74 25.32 12.06
N GLY A 176 10.73 26.19 11.85
CA GLY A 176 10.89 27.53 11.28
C GLY A 176 11.19 27.54 9.78
N VAL A 177 10.87 26.45 9.08
CA VAL A 177 11.08 26.30 7.64
C VAL A 177 9.77 26.57 6.91
N GLU A 178 9.75 27.66 6.15
CA GLU A 178 8.64 28.01 5.26
C GLU A 178 9.05 27.83 3.79
N PRO A 179 8.13 27.37 2.92
CA PRO A 179 8.39 27.32 1.50
C PRO A 179 8.53 28.72 0.91
N THR A 180 9.34 28.85 -0.14
CA THR A 180 9.34 30.05 -1.00
C THR A 180 7.99 30.19 -1.73
N GLU A 181 7.71 31.37 -2.29
CA GLU A 181 6.50 31.58 -3.09
C GLU A 181 6.41 30.60 -4.27
N GLU A 182 7.54 30.30 -4.90
CA GLU A 182 7.63 29.35 -6.00
C GLU A 182 7.34 27.91 -5.53
N GLU A 183 7.94 27.48 -4.42
CA GLU A 183 7.70 26.17 -3.82
C GLU A 183 6.24 26.00 -3.39
N ALA A 184 5.65 27.04 -2.80
CA ALA A 184 4.25 27.04 -2.40
C ALA A 184 3.29 27.04 -3.59
N ALA A 185 3.64 27.74 -4.69
CA ALA A 185 2.88 27.70 -5.93
C ALA A 185 2.94 26.32 -6.59
N GLU A 186 4.13 25.70 -6.63
CA GLU A 186 4.31 24.33 -7.12
C GLU A 186 3.50 23.33 -6.28
N ASP A 187 3.55 23.42 -4.95
CA ASP A 187 2.82 22.55 -4.02
C ASP A 187 1.30 22.50 -4.29
N LYS A 188 0.70 23.60 -4.73
CA LYS A 188 -0.74 23.69 -5.05
C LYS A 188 -1.13 22.82 -6.25
N LEU A 189 -0.18 22.49 -7.12
CA LEU A 189 -0.41 21.63 -8.28
C LEU A 189 -0.45 20.14 -7.90
N TRP A 190 -0.13 19.76 -6.66
CA TRP A 190 0.00 18.35 -6.26
C TRP A 190 -1.04 17.94 -5.22
N ILE A 191 -1.95 17.04 -5.60
CA ILE A 191 -2.94 16.44 -4.71
C ILE A 191 -2.27 15.31 -3.91
N ALA A 192 -2.21 15.50 -2.59
CA ALA A 192 -1.57 14.59 -1.64
C ALA A 192 -0.10 14.24 -1.98
N GLY A 193 0.58 15.04 -2.82
CA GLY A 193 1.93 14.74 -3.31
C GLY A 193 2.01 13.59 -4.32
N VAL A 194 0.87 13.09 -4.81
CA VAL A 194 0.80 11.91 -5.70
C VAL A 194 0.27 12.27 -7.09
N LEU A 195 -0.87 12.97 -7.16
CA LEU A 195 -1.48 13.33 -8.44
C LEU A 195 -1.17 14.78 -8.78
N TYR A 196 -0.83 15.03 -10.03
CA TYR A 196 -0.62 16.38 -10.54
C TYR A 196 -1.93 16.95 -11.06
N ASN A 197 -2.21 18.23 -10.80
CA ASN A 197 -3.45 18.90 -11.14
C ASN A 197 -3.15 20.31 -11.66
N ASN A 198 -2.88 20.39 -12.96
CA ASN A 198 -2.69 21.65 -13.65
C ASN A 198 -3.55 21.69 -14.92
N VAL A 199 -4.50 22.63 -14.99
CA VAL A 199 -5.39 22.79 -16.15
C VAL A 199 -4.64 23.42 -17.34
N ASP A 200 -3.61 24.21 -17.06
CA ASP A 200 -2.82 24.92 -18.07
C ASP A 200 -1.77 24.01 -18.75
N ASP A 201 -1.43 22.87 -18.13
CA ASP A 201 -0.57 21.86 -18.72
C ASP A 201 -1.39 20.80 -19.49
N PRO A 202 -1.27 20.71 -20.83
CA PRO A 202 -2.08 19.80 -21.63
C PRO A 202 -1.62 18.33 -21.56
N HIS A 203 -0.45 18.03 -20.96
CA HIS A 203 0.08 16.68 -20.91
C HIS A 203 -0.68 15.80 -19.94
N VAL A 204 -1.03 14.58 -20.37
CA VAL A 204 -1.65 13.57 -19.51
C VAL A 204 -0.62 12.95 -18.57
N TRP A 205 0.58 12.69 -19.10
CA TRP A 205 1.69 12.09 -18.37
C TRP A 205 2.73 13.15 -18.10
N VAL A 206 3.06 13.35 -16.83
CA VAL A 206 4.10 14.29 -16.41
C VAL A 206 5.16 13.58 -15.57
N PRO A 207 6.39 14.11 -15.54
CA PRO A 207 7.44 13.61 -14.67
C PRO A 207 6.97 13.50 -13.22
N LYS A 208 7.55 12.54 -12.49
CA LYS A 208 7.34 12.46 -11.04
C LYS A 208 7.95 13.69 -10.35
N ARG A 209 7.31 14.12 -9.26
CA ARG A 209 7.74 15.27 -8.47
C ARG A 209 9.14 15.13 -7.88
N GLU A 210 9.40 13.98 -7.28
CA GLU A 210 10.61 13.67 -6.51
C GLU A 210 11.38 12.49 -7.13
N GLY A 211 12.72 12.55 -7.09
CA GLY A 211 13.63 11.52 -7.59
C GLY A 211 14.08 11.72 -9.04
N THR A 212 14.42 10.64 -9.72
CA THR A 212 15.16 10.62 -11.00
C THR A 212 14.44 11.16 -12.25
N GLY A 213 13.31 11.85 -12.15
CA GLY A 213 12.59 12.45 -13.29
C GLY A 213 11.84 11.49 -14.24
N TYR A 214 12.23 10.21 -14.32
CA TYR A 214 11.46 9.19 -15.04
C TYR A 214 10.23 8.77 -14.21
N GLY A 215 9.04 9.24 -14.60
CA GLY A 215 7.78 8.92 -13.93
C GLY A 215 6.56 9.11 -14.85
N LEU A 216 5.49 8.36 -14.57
CA LEU A 216 4.21 8.41 -15.29
C LEU A 216 3.13 9.00 -14.37
N THR A 217 3.33 10.21 -13.86
CA THR A 217 2.31 10.87 -13.03
C THR A 217 1.16 11.32 -13.93
N VAL A 218 -0.08 11.09 -13.52
CA VAL A 218 -1.26 11.55 -14.27
C VAL A 218 -1.59 12.98 -13.90
N ASN A 219 -1.75 13.85 -14.91
CA ASN A 219 -2.33 15.18 -14.74
C ASN A 219 -3.86 15.13 -14.74
N VAL A 220 -4.47 15.16 -13.56
CA VAL A 220 -5.93 15.19 -13.39
C VAL A 220 -6.56 16.57 -13.64
N GLY A 221 -5.75 17.59 -13.96
CA GLY A 221 -6.23 18.87 -14.47
C GLY A 221 -6.88 18.73 -15.85
N THR A 222 -6.43 17.76 -16.64
CA THR A 222 -6.94 17.50 -18.00
C THR A 222 -8.13 16.54 -18.00
N ARG A 223 -9.04 16.68 -18.99
CA ARG A 223 -10.15 15.72 -19.19
C ARG A 223 -9.65 14.30 -19.45
N LYS A 224 -8.59 14.16 -20.25
CA LYS A 224 -7.97 12.87 -20.59
C LYS A 224 -7.33 12.21 -19.37
N GLY A 225 -6.66 12.97 -18.51
CA GLY A 225 -6.09 12.45 -17.27
C GLY A 225 -7.16 11.99 -16.26
N ARG A 226 -8.26 12.74 -16.11
CA ARG A 226 -9.42 12.29 -15.32
C ARG A 226 -10.01 11.00 -15.87
N ALA A 227 -10.19 10.90 -17.18
CA ALA A 227 -10.66 9.68 -17.83
C ALA A 227 -9.72 8.49 -17.57
N ALA A 228 -8.40 8.70 -17.65
CA ALA A 228 -7.41 7.66 -17.34
C ALA A 228 -7.53 7.15 -15.90
N VAL A 229 -7.71 8.04 -14.91
CA VAL A 229 -7.93 7.64 -13.51
C VAL A 229 -9.24 6.87 -13.34
N VAL A 230 -10.33 7.33 -13.94
CA VAL A 230 -11.64 6.64 -13.87
C VAL A 230 -11.56 5.26 -14.50
N VAL A 231 -10.93 5.13 -15.67
CA VAL A 231 -10.72 3.83 -16.34
C VAL A 231 -9.88 2.90 -15.47
N PHE A 232 -8.79 3.40 -14.89
CA PHE A 232 -7.97 2.60 -13.97
C PHE A 232 -8.77 2.10 -12.76
N LEU A 233 -9.52 3.00 -12.11
CA LEU A 233 -10.36 2.63 -10.95
C LEU A 233 -11.45 1.63 -11.34
N ALA A 234 -12.07 1.79 -12.51
CA ALA A 234 -13.08 0.86 -13.02
C ALA A 234 -12.47 -0.52 -13.32
N LEU A 235 -11.31 -0.59 -13.97
CA LEU A 235 -10.60 -1.83 -14.26
C LEU A 235 -10.23 -2.60 -13.00
N VAL A 236 -9.87 -1.90 -11.93
CA VAL A 236 -9.52 -2.52 -10.64
C VAL A 236 -10.76 -2.91 -9.84
N SER A 237 -11.80 -2.06 -9.83
CA SER A 237 -12.93 -2.22 -8.91
C SER A 237 -14.07 -3.07 -9.48
N VAL A 238 -14.36 -2.98 -10.78
CA VAL A 238 -15.50 -3.67 -11.40
C VAL A 238 -15.39 -5.20 -11.32
N PRO A 239 -14.24 -5.83 -11.65
CA PRO A 239 -14.12 -7.29 -11.53
C PRO A 239 -14.36 -7.76 -10.09
N LEU A 240 -13.88 -7.02 -9.10
CA LEU A 240 -14.05 -7.37 -7.69
C LEU A 240 -15.49 -7.22 -7.22
N LEU A 241 -16.18 -6.17 -7.67
CA LEU A 241 -17.61 -5.99 -7.41
C LEU A 241 -18.43 -7.11 -8.04
N LEU A 242 -18.10 -7.51 -9.28
CA LEU A 242 -18.77 -8.62 -9.94
C LEU A 242 -18.58 -9.92 -9.15
N ILE A 243 -17.34 -10.27 -8.77
CA ILE A 243 -17.08 -11.49 -7.99
C ILE A 243 -17.78 -11.44 -6.62
N ALA A 244 -17.86 -10.27 -5.97
CA ALA A 244 -18.52 -10.13 -4.68
C ALA A 244 -20.05 -10.24 -4.75
N VAL A 245 -20.68 -9.80 -5.86
CA VAL A 245 -22.15 -9.73 -6.00
C VAL A 245 -22.73 -10.94 -6.74
N LEU A 246 -22.00 -11.54 -7.69
CA LEU A 246 -22.46 -12.70 -8.47
C LEU A 246 -23.03 -13.84 -7.61
N PRO A 247 -22.40 -14.25 -6.50
CA PRO A 247 -22.93 -15.30 -5.62
C PRO A 247 -24.21 -14.91 -4.86
N LEU A 248 -24.59 -13.63 -4.82
CA LEU A 248 -25.79 -13.15 -4.11
C LEU A 248 -27.04 -13.11 -5.01
N VAL A 249 -26.86 -13.25 -6.33
CA VAL A 249 -27.92 -13.09 -7.33
C VAL A 249 -28.19 -14.41 -8.08
N MET A 250 -27.36 -15.44 -7.85
CA MET A 250 -27.57 -16.82 -8.31
C MET A 250 -28.09 -17.67 -7.16
#